data_AF-A0A350HBI3-F1
#
_entry.id   AF-A0A350HBI3-F1
#
_cell.length_a   1.000
_cell.length_b   1.000
_cell.length_c   1.000
_cell.angle_alpha   90.00
_cell.angle_beta   90.00
_cell.angle_gamma   90.00
#
_symmetry.space_group_name_H-M   'P 1'
#
loop_
_entity.id
_entity.type
_entity.pdbx_description
1 polymer ?
#
loop_
_entity_poly.entity_id
_entity_poly.type
_entity_poly.pdbx_seq_one_letter_code
_entity_poly.pdbx_strand_id
1 'polypeptide(L)' 'MKAVLKFDGGSRGNPGPSACAYEIDFDGEKICKGILLGEATNNYAEWMGLLNGLEELAEKTNPK' A
#
# COMPACT_ATOMS: atom_id res chain seq x y z
N MET A 1 -15.36 -4.46 13.69
CA MET A 1 -15.07 -4.09 12.29
C MET A 1 -13.92 -4.97 11.80
N LYS A 2 -13.99 -5.48 10.57
CA LYS A 2 -12.95 -6.32 9.97
C LYS A 2 -12.62 -5.76 8.59
N ALA A 3 -11.35 -5.47 8.36
CA ALA A 3 -10.82 -5.09 7.05
C ALA A 3 -9.86 -6.17 6.55
N VAL A 4 -9.73 -6.31 5.23
CA VAL A 4 -8.68 -7.09 4.60
C VAL A 4 -7.85 -6.15 3.73
N LEU A 5 -6.58 -5.98 4.11
CA LEU A 5 -5.59 -5.24 3.33
C LEU A 5 -4.68 -6.25 2.62
N LYS A 6 -4.63 -6.21 1.29
CA LYS A 6 -3.61 -6.86 0.47
C LYS A 6 -2.69 -5.79 -0.07
N PHE A 7 -1.39 -6.04 -0.04
CA PHE A 7 -0.41 -5.10 -0.53
C PHE A 7 0.72 -5.86 -1.22
N ASP A 8 1.40 -5.16 -2.11
CA ASP A 8 2.60 -5.65 -2.77
C ASP A 8 3.50 -4.48 -3.16
N GLY A 9 4.76 -4.76 -3.41
CA GLY A 9 5.75 -3.77 -3.83
C GLY A 9 6.84 -4.41 -4.68
N GLY A 10 7.29 -3.67 -5.68
CA GLY A 10 8.28 -4.17 -6.63
C GLY A 10 9.28 -3.11 -7.02
N SER A 11 10.50 -3.56 -7.33
CA SER A 11 11.57 -2.73 -7.87
C SER A 11 12.19 -3.35 -9.12
N ARG A 12 12.44 -2.54 -10.16
CA ARG A 12 13.18 -2.93 -11.37
C ARG A 12 14.69 -2.75 -11.12
N GLY A 13 15.32 -3.77 -10.53
CA GLY A 13 16.67 -3.68 -9.94
C GLY A 13 16.59 -3.48 -8.43
N ASN A 14 17.61 -3.83 -7.64
CA ASN A 14 17.54 -3.76 -6.18
C ASN A 14 18.82 -3.13 -5.57
N PRO A 15 18.93 -1.79 -5.52
CA PRO A 15 17.87 -0.78 -5.75
C PRO A 15 17.55 -0.50 -7.23
N GLY A 16 16.38 0.08 -7.49
CA GLY A 16 15.94 0.51 -8.82
C GLY A 16 14.56 1.21 -8.81
N PRO A 17 14.03 1.59 -9.99
CA PRO A 17 12.69 2.17 -10.10
C PRO A 17 11.63 1.28 -9.48
N SER A 18 10.92 1.82 -8.50
CA SER A 18 10.07 1.09 -7.57
C SER A 18 8.65 1.63 -7.53
N ALA A 19 7.72 0.74 -7.22
CA ALA A 19 6.32 1.07 -6.97
C ALA A 19 5.71 0.10 -5.96
N CYS A 20 4.64 0.52 -5.30
CA CYS A 20 3.83 -0.34 -4.46
C CYS A 20 2.35 -0.17 -4.78
N ALA A 21 1.54 -1.14 -4.36
CA ALA A 21 0.10 -1.08 -4.50
C ALA A 21 -0.57 -1.73 -3.29
N TYR A 22 -1.82 -1.34 -3.06
CA TYR A 22 -2.66 -1.98 -2.06
C TYR A 22 -4.13 -2.06 -2.51
N GLU A 23 -4.82 -3.07 -2.00
CA GLU A 23 -6.27 -3.27 -2.06
C GLU A 23 -6.80 -3.40 -0.62
N ILE A 24 -7.79 -2.58 -0.27
CA ILE A 24 -8.51 -2.66 1.00
C ILE A 24 -9.95 -3.10 0.69
N ASP A 25 -10.41 -4.13 1.38
CA ASP A 25 -11.81 -4.53 1.47
C ASP A 25 -12.29 -4.25 2.89
N PHE A 26 -13.22 -3.31 3.04
CA PHE A 26 -13.73 -2.85 4.33
C PHE A 26 -15.19 -2.41 4.22
N ASP A 27 -16.08 -3.03 5.01
CA ASP A 27 -17.52 -2.70 5.08
C ASP A 27 -18.24 -2.61 3.71
N GLY A 28 -17.82 -3.44 2.74
CA GLY A 28 -18.37 -3.46 1.38
C GLY A 28 -17.81 -2.39 0.44
N GLU A 29 -16.91 -1.53 0.93
CA GLU A 29 -16.09 -0.62 0.13
C GLU A 29 -14.78 -1.30 -0.27
N LYS A 30 -14.42 -1.19 -1.56
CA LYS A 30 -13.12 -1.63 -2.07
C LYS A 30 -12.31 -0.42 -2.54
N ILE A 31 -11.10 -0.29 -2.01
CA ILE A 31 -10.15 0.77 -2.39
C ILE A 31 -8.91 0.11 -3.00
N CYS A 32 -8.50 0.57 -4.18
CA CYS A 32 -7.28 0.11 -4.84
C CYS A 32 -6.42 1.31 -5.23
N LYS A 33 -5.13 1.31 -4.87
CA LYS A 33 -4.21 2.41 -5.18
C LYS A 33 -2.82 1.88 -5.51
N GLY A 34 -2.15 2.54 -6.45
CA GLY A 34 -0.75 2.33 -6.80
C GLY A 34 0.06 3.61 -6.59
N ILE A 35 1.30 3.47 -6.15
CA ILE A 35 2.19 4.58 -5.78
C ILE A 35 3.56 4.33 -6.40
N LEU A 36 4.07 5.33 -7.13
CA LEU A 36 5.46 5.34 -7.60
C LEU A 36 6.37 5.82 -6.47
N LEU A 37 7.44 5.08 -6.19
CA LEU A 37 8.36 5.34 -5.07
C LEU A 37 9.70 5.94 -5.51
N GLY A 38 9.92 6.11 -6.81
CA GLY A 38 11.22 6.52 -7.34
C GLY A 38 12.22 5.37 -7.27
N GLU A 39 13.46 5.63 -6.88
CA GLU A 39 14.49 4.60 -6.72
C GLU A 39 14.50 4.07 -5.29
N ALA A 40 14.21 2.77 -5.13
CA ALA A 40 14.17 2.11 -3.82
C ALA A 40 14.56 0.63 -3.94
N THR A 41 14.64 -0.07 -2.80
CA THR A 41 14.81 -1.53 -2.75
C THR A 41 13.46 -2.24 -2.80
N ASN A 42 13.46 -3.52 -3.17
CA ASN A 42 12.23 -4.33 -3.16
C ASN A 42 11.56 -4.35 -1.78
N ASN A 43 12.35 -4.55 -0.73
CA ASN A 43 11.85 -4.60 0.65
C ASN A 43 11.22 -3.26 1.05
N TYR A 44 11.81 -2.14 0.66
CA TYR A 44 11.21 -0.82 0.90
C TYR A 44 9.87 -0.70 0.18
N ALA A 45 9.78 -1.14 -1.07
CA ALA A 45 8.52 -1.08 -1.83
C ALA A 45 7.40 -1.89 -1.17
N GLU A 46 7.67 -3.11 -0.72
CA GLU A 46 6.67 -3.95 -0.02
C GLU A 46 6.18 -3.28 1.28
N TRP A 47 7.11 -2.76 2.10
CA TRP A 47 6.76 -2.04 3.33
C TRP A 47 5.92 -0.79 3.06
N MET A 48 6.23 -0.04 2.00
CA MET A 48 5.44 1.13 1.62
C MET A 48 4.03 0.74 1.17
N GLY A 49 3.84 -0.40 0.52
CA GLY A 49 2.50 -0.93 0.19
C GLY A 49 1.66 -1.16 1.44
N LEU A 50 2.24 -1.80 2.46
CA LEU A 50 1.58 -2.03 3.74
C LEU A 50 1.27 -0.72 4.47
N LEU A 51 2.26 0.17 4.60
CA LEU A 51 2.13 1.41 5.35
C LEU A 51 1.03 2.30 4.77
N ASN A 52 1.07 2.57 3.46
CA ASN A 52 0.06 3.42 2.82
C ASN A 52 -1.35 2.82 2.92
N GLY A 53 -1.48 1.49 2.81
CA GLY A 53 -2.76 0.82 3.00
C GLY A 53 -3.31 0.93 4.43
N LEU A 54 -2.45 0.85 5.45
CA LEU A 54 -2.84 1.04 6.84
C LEU A 54 -3.21 2.49 7.15
N GLU A 55 -2.49 3.46 6.60
CA GLU A 55 -2.80 4.89 6.76
C GLU A 55 -4.16 5.23 6.15
N GLU A 56 -4.43 4.79 4.91
CA GLU A 56 -5.73 4.98 4.26
C GLU A 56 -6.89 4.37 5.07
N LEU A 57 -6.70 3.14 5.58
CA LEU A 57 -7.71 2.49 6.43
C LEU A 57 -7.91 3.23 7.77
N ALA A 58 -6.85 3.76 8.36
CA ALA A 58 -6.92 4.52 9.61
C ALA A 58 -7.70 5.84 9.41
N GLU A 59 -7.48 6.55 8.31
CA GLU A 59 -8.23 7.77 7.97
C GLU A 59 -9.73 7.49 7.77
N LYS A 60 -10.10 6.35 7.16
CA LYS A 60 -11.50 5.96 6.96
C LYS A 60 -12.21 5.57 8.25
N THR A 61 -11.50 4.92 9.18
CA THR A 61 -12.09 4.41 10.43
C THR A 61 -12.04 5.40 11.57
N ASN A 62 -11.19 6.42 11.49
CA ASN A 62 -11.10 7.50 12.46
C ASN A 62 -11.00 8.86 11.74
N PRO A 63 -12.08 9.31 11.07
CA PRO A 63 -12.08 10.60 10.41
C PRO A 63 -11.87 11.70 11.45
N LYS A 64 -10.94 12.64 11.15
CA LYS A 64 -10.70 13.83 11.97
C LYS A 64 -11.92 14.74 12.03
#